data_AF-A0A9C9XU32-F1
#
_entry.id   AF-A0A9C9XU32-F1
#
_cell.length_a   1.000
_cell.length_b   1.000
_cell.length_c   1.000
_cell.angle_alpha   90.00
_cell.angle_beta   90.00
_cell.angle_gamma   90.00
#
_symmetry.space_group_name_H-M   'P 1'
#
loop_
_entity.id
_entity.type
_entity.pdbx_description
1 polymer ?
#
loop_
_entity_poly.entity_id
_entity_poly.type
_entity_poly.pdbx_seq_one_letter_code
_entity_poly.pdbx_strand_id
1 'polypeptide(L)'
;MVREQNDIIQILYAAIDELNPQLPPEQRLEKSAATVLFGESGRLDSLGLVSFIVAAEQKLTEMADISLTLADEKAMSRRNSPFRTVATLAEYIGERLAESENG
;
A
#
# COMPACT_ATOMS: atom_id res chain seq x y z
N MET A 1 2.74 9.98 -14.49
CA MET A 1 1.33 10.39 -14.28
C MET A 1 0.56 9.12 -14.04
N VAL A 2 0.17 8.86 -12.79
CA VAL A 2 -0.71 7.75 -12.42
C VAL A 2 -2.07 8.04 -13.05
N ARG A 3 -2.49 7.21 -13.99
CA ARG A 3 -3.74 7.40 -14.76
C ARG A 3 -4.79 6.36 -14.39
N GLU A 4 -4.39 5.18 -13.93
CA GLU A 4 -5.31 4.07 -13.62
C GLU A 4 -4.87 3.26 -12.39
N GLN A 5 -5.80 2.49 -11.81
CA GLN A 5 -5.55 1.62 -10.65
C GLN A 5 -4.35 0.67 -10.86
N ASN A 6 -4.08 0.28 -12.10
CA ASN A 6 -2.92 -0.54 -12.45
C ASN A 6 -1.58 0.15 -12.13
N ASP A 7 -1.48 1.48 -12.31
CA ASP A 7 -0.25 2.21 -12.00
C ASP A 7 0.04 2.18 -10.50
N ILE A 8 -1.00 2.33 -9.69
CA ILE A 8 -0.91 2.23 -8.23
C ILE A 8 -0.45 0.82 -7.81
N ILE A 9 -0.99 -0.23 -8.44
CA ILE A 9 -0.55 -1.61 -8.19
C ILE A 9 0.94 -1.78 -8.52
N GLN A 10 1.42 -1.21 -9.63
CA GLN A 10 2.85 -1.27 -9.96
C GLN A 10 3.73 -0.56 -8.92
N ILE A 11 3.26 0.57 -8.39
CA ILE A 11 3.94 1.30 -7.30
C ILE A 11 3.97 0.45 -6.02
N LEU A 12 2.87 -0.20 -5.66
CA LEU A 12 2.82 -1.12 -4.53
C LEU A 12 3.74 -2.33 -4.72
N TYR A 13 3.85 -2.86 -5.94
CA TYR A 13 4.80 -3.92 -6.26
C TYR A 13 6.26 -3.48 -6.12
N ALA A 14 6.58 -2.24 -6.48
CA ALA A 14 7.91 -1.67 -6.24
C ALA A 14 8.20 -1.56 -4.74
N ALA A 15 7.20 -1.19 -3.92
CA ALA A 15 7.33 -1.19 -2.46
C ALA A 15 7.52 -2.61 -1.90
N ILE A 16 6.84 -3.62 -2.46
CA ILE A 16 7.06 -5.03 -2.12
C ILE A 16 8.50 -5.46 -2.44
N ASP A 17 9.01 -5.10 -3.61
CA ASP A 17 10.37 -5.45 -4.03
C ASP A 17 11.44 -4.81 -3.13
N GLU A 18 11.17 -3.63 -2.56
CA GLU A 18 12.06 -2.97 -1.60
C GLU A 18 11.95 -3.55 -0.18
N LEU A 19 10.76 -3.95 0.23
CA LEU A 19 10.51 -4.47 1.59
C LEU A 19 10.94 -5.94 1.72
N ASN A 20 10.70 -6.77 0.71
CA ASN A 20 10.98 -8.20 0.74
C ASN A 20 12.42 -8.61 1.11
N PRO A 21 13.47 -7.91 0.63
CA PRO A 21 14.85 -8.18 1.06
C PRO A 21 15.11 -7.91 2.55
N GLN A 22 14.31 -7.04 3.17
CA GLN A 22 14.42 -6.65 4.57
C GLN A 22 13.60 -7.59 5.48
N LEU A 23 12.65 -8.35 4.91
CA LEU A 23 11.80 -9.27 5.63
C LEU A 23 12.37 -10.71 5.65
N PRO A 24 12.14 -11.47 6.74
CA PRO A 24 12.44 -12.90 6.75
C PRO A 24 11.63 -13.64 5.68
N PRO A 25 12.12 -14.78 5.16
CA PRO A 25 11.48 -15.50 4.06
C PRO A 25 10.00 -15.83 4.27
N GLU A 26 9.59 -16.05 5.52
CA GLU A 26 8.22 -16.37 5.91
C GLU A 26 7.25 -15.18 5.88
N GLN A 27 7.78 -13.95 5.93
CA GLN A 27 7.02 -12.70 5.87
C GLN A 27 7.07 -12.03 4.48
N ARG A 28 7.83 -12.57 3.53
CA ARG A 28 7.91 -12.03 2.17
C ARG A 28 6.55 -12.06 1.50
N LEU A 29 6.26 -10.96 0.80
CA LEU A 29 5.03 -10.73 0.08
C LEU A 29 5.18 -11.13 -1.39
N GLU A 30 4.12 -11.72 -1.92
CA GLU A 30 4.01 -11.97 -3.36
C GLU A 30 3.52 -10.70 -4.07
N LYS A 31 4.02 -10.45 -5.30
CA LYS A 31 3.52 -9.38 -6.17
C LYS A 31 2.20 -9.77 -6.83
N SER A 32 1.14 -9.82 -6.02
CA SER A 32 -0.21 -10.13 -6.44
C SER A 32 -1.20 -9.15 -5.79
N ALA A 33 -2.22 -8.73 -6.55
CA ALA A 33 -3.30 -7.90 -6.05
C ALA A 33 -4.08 -8.59 -4.90
N ALA A 34 -4.10 -9.93 -4.91
CA ALA A 34 -4.73 -10.75 -3.88
C ALA A 34 -3.85 -10.98 -2.64
N THR A 35 -2.58 -10.53 -2.65
CA THR A 35 -1.67 -10.68 -1.52
C THR A 35 -2.26 -10.02 -0.29
N VAL A 36 -2.42 -10.81 0.77
CA VAL A 36 -2.92 -10.33 2.07
C VAL A 36 -1.76 -9.70 2.83
N LEU A 37 -1.89 -8.40 3.08
CA LEU A 37 -0.90 -7.59 3.80
C LEU A 37 -1.13 -7.72 5.31
N PHE A 38 -2.38 -7.58 5.77
CA PHE A 38 -2.73 -7.52 7.19
C PHE A 38 -3.97 -8.36 7.53
N GLY A 39 -3.98 -8.94 8.74
CA GLY A 39 -5.07 -9.76 9.29
C GLY A 39 -4.69 -11.23 9.50
N GLU A 40 -5.69 -12.10 9.67
CA GLU A 40 -5.53 -13.52 10.04
C GLU A 40 -4.65 -14.33 9.06
N SER A 41 -4.62 -13.94 7.78
CA SER A 41 -3.76 -14.54 6.75
C SER A 41 -2.69 -13.58 6.22
N GLY A 42 -2.51 -12.44 6.89
CA GLY A 42 -1.51 -11.43 6.53
C GLY A 42 -0.10 -11.90 6.87
N ARG A 43 0.85 -11.58 6.00
CA ARG A 43 2.28 -11.87 6.24
C ARG A 43 2.95 -10.81 7.11
N LEU A 44 2.39 -9.61 7.17
CA LEU A 44 2.93 -8.50 7.96
C LEU A 44 2.24 -8.43 9.32
N ASP A 45 3.05 -8.20 10.35
CA ASP A 45 2.56 -7.72 11.64
C ASP A 45 2.27 -6.21 11.58
N SER A 46 1.90 -5.62 12.72
CA SER A 46 1.60 -4.18 12.80
C SER A 46 2.79 -3.29 12.40
N LEU A 47 4.02 -3.68 12.70
CA LEU A 47 5.22 -2.91 12.34
C LEU A 47 5.57 -3.08 10.88
N GLY A 48 5.54 -4.32 10.38
CA GLY A 48 5.73 -4.61 8.96
C GLY A 48 4.71 -3.90 8.09
N LEU A 49 3.46 -3.77 8.56
CA LEU A 49 2.44 -2.99 7.87
C LEU A 49 2.80 -1.51 7.78
N VAL A 50 3.24 -0.91 8.89
CA VAL A 50 3.67 0.50 8.91
C VAL A 50 4.86 0.70 7.98
N SER A 51 5.85 -0.19 8.02
CA SER A 51 7.00 -0.15 7.10
C SER A 51 6.57 -0.24 5.63
N PHE A 52 5.62 -1.12 5.31
CA PHE A 52 5.08 -1.24 3.96
C PHE A 52 4.35 0.02 3.51
N ILE A 53 3.56 0.63 4.40
CA ILE A 53 2.85 1.88 4.11
C ILE A 53 3.86 3.00 3.81
N VAL A 54 4.88 3.17 4.63
CA VAL A 54 5.92 4.19 4.41
C VAL A 54 6.65 3.95 3.09
N ALA A 55 6.99 2.70 2.77
CA ALA A 55 7.60 2.36 1.47
C ALA A 55 6.67 2.69 0.30
N ALA A 56 5.36 2.44 0.43
CA ALA A 56 4.38 2.79 -0.60
C ALA A 56 4.27 4.32 -0.80
N GLU A 57 4.24 5.11 0.27
CA GLU A 57 4.24 6.58 0.22
C GLU A 57 5.49 7.13 -0.49
N GLN A 58 6.67 6.56 -0.17
CA GLN A 58 7.92 6.90 -0.82
C GLN A 58 7.87 6.57 -2.32
N LYS A 59 7.40 5.38 -2.70
CA LYS A 59 7.28 5.01 -4.12
C LYS A 59 6.27 5.85 -4.88
N LEU A 60 5.16 6.25 -4.25
CA LEU A 60 4.22 7.21 -4.85
C LEU A 60 4.92 8.54 -5.15
N THR A 61 5.74 9.02 -4.23
CA THR A 61 6.50 10.26 -4.43
C THR A 61 7.57 10.09 -5.52
N GLU A 62 8.38 9.03 -5.46
CA GLU A 62 9.48 8.78 -6.39
C GLU A 62 9.02 8.50 -7.83
N MET A 63 7.97 7.69 -8.00
CA MET A 63 7.53 7.19 -9.31
C MET A 63 6.45 8.06 -9.95
N ALA A 64 5.66 8.76 -9.13
CA ALA A 64 4.49 9.50 -9.59
C ALA A 64 4.48 10.98 -9.21
N ASP A 65 5.45 11.46 -8.41
CA ASP A 65 5.46 12.82 -7.83
C ASP A 65 4.23 13.11 -6.96
N ILE A 66 3.71 12.05 -6.33
CA ILE A 66 2.50 12.09 -5.49
C ILE A 66 2.92 12.04 -4.02
N SER A 67 2.74 13.15 -3.32
CA SER A 67 2.88 13.22 -1.86
C SER A 67 1.53 12.91 -1.20
N LEU A 68 1.28 11.63 -0.90
CA LEU A 68 0.06 11.17 -0.25
C LEU A 68 0.37 10.48 1.08
N THR A 69 -0.30 10.91 2.16
CA THR A 69 -0.23 10.23 3.46
C THR A 69 -1.32 9.17 3.57
N LEU A 70 -0.92 7.91 3.70
CA LEU A 70 -1.79 6.75 3.83
C LEU A 70 -2.07 6.39 5.29
N ALA A 71 -1.11 6.65 6.18
CA ALA A 71 -1.18 6.33 7.61
C ALA A 71 -2.07 7.31 8.43
N ASP A 72 -3.28 7.62 7.96
CA ASP A 72 -4.25 8.41 8.72
C ASP A 72 -4.98 7.55 9.77
N GLU A 73 -5.20 8.08 10.97
CA GLU A 73 -5.96 7.41 12.06
C GLU A 73 -7.33 6.91 11.60
N LYS A 74 -7.96 7.61 10.65
CA LYS A 74 -9.23 7.18 10.04
C LYS A 74 -9.09 5.93 9.19
N ALA A 75 -7.98 5.75 8.48
CA ALA A 75 -7.75 4.57 7.65
C ALA A 75 -7.52 3.32 8.51
N MET A 76 -6.78 3.47 9.62
CA MET A 76 -6.46 2.39 10.56
C MET A 76 -7.67 1.92 11.38
N SER A 77 -8.64 2.81 11.64
CA SER A 77 -9.85 2.52 12.42
C SER A 77 -11.08 2.09 11.59
N ARG A 78 -10.99 2.11 10.25
CA ARG A 78 -12.10 1.70 9.38
C ARG A 78 -12.41 0.20 9.53
N ARG A 79 -13.70 -0.11 9.66
CA ARG A 79 -14.25 -1.47 9.81
C ARG A 79 -13.90 -2.39 8.62
N ASN A 80 -13.73 -1.81 7.43
CA ASN A 80 -13.12 -2.44 6.27
C ASN A 80 -11.70 -1.85 6.13
N SER A 81 -10.70 -2.51 6.72
CA SER A 81 -9.33 -1.99 6.70
C SER A 81 -8.82 -1.95 5.24
N PRO A 82 -8.48 -0.77 4.69
CA PRO A 82 -7.97 -0.66 3.31
C PRO A 82 -6.63 -1.38 3.14
N PHE A 83 -5.94 -1.65 4.24
CA PHE A 83 -4.62 -2.29 4.29
C PHE A 83 -4.69 -3.83 4.29
N ARG A 84 -5.85 -4.43 3.99
CA ARG A 84 -6.01 -5.89 4.03
C ARG A 84 -5.27 -6.58 2.90
N THR A 85 -5.42 -6.10 1.65
CA THR A 85 -4.73 -6.64 0.48
C THR A 85 -4.14 -5.54 -0.38
N VAL A 86 -3.25 -5.92 -1.31
CA VAL A 86 -2.70 -4.98 -2.30
C VAL A 86 -3.81 -4.34 -3.13
N ALA A 87 -4.83 -5.10 -3.55
CA ALA A 87 -5.96 -4.57 -4.30
C ALA A 87 -6.76 -3.51 -3.52
N THR A 88 -7.11 -3.81 -2.26
CA THR A 88 -7.88 -2.86 -1.44
C THR A 88 -7.07 -1.60 -1.12
N LEU A 89 -5.75 -1.75 -0.96
CA LEU A 89 -4.87 -0.60 -0.75
C LEU A 89 -4.77 0.25 -2.01
N ALA A 90 -4.65 -0.36 -3.19
CA ALA A 90 -4.62 0.35 -4.46
C ALA A 90 -5.92 1.13 -4.72
N GLU A 91 -7.07 0.53 -4.42
CA GLU A 91 -8.36 1.19 -4.47
C GLU A 91 -8.42 2.39 -3.52
N TYR A 92 -7.99 2.20 -2.27
CA TYR A 92 -7.96 3.28 -1.27
C TYR A 92 -7.05 4.44 -1.68
N ILE A 93 -5.87 4.16 -2.22
CA ILE A 93 -4.97 5.19 -2.78
C ILE A 93 -5.69 5.94 -3.92
N GLY A 94 -6.33 5.21 -4.83
CA GLY A 94 -7.08 5.81 -5.93
C GLY A 94 -8.17 6.77 -5.45
N GLU A 95 -8.96 6.37 -4.44
CA GLU A 95 -9.95 7.24 -3.81
C GLU A 95 -9.31 8.50 -3.20
N ARG A 96 -8.17 8.37 -2.51
CA ARG A 96 -7.48 9.52 -1.91
C ARG A 96 -6.98 10.51 -2.95
N LEU A 97 -6.44 10.02 -4.06
CA LEU A 97 -5.96 10.87 -5.15
C LEU A 97 -7.12 11.63 -5.79
N ALA A 98 -8.24 10.95 -6.04
CA ALA A 98 -9.44 11.59 -6.57
C ALA A 98 -10.01 12.66 -5.63
N GLU A 99 -9.88 12.50 -4.32
CA GLU A 99 -10.27 13.53 -3.35
C GLU A 99 -9.31 14.73 -3.32
N SER A 100 -8.00 14.49 -3.44
CA SER A 100 -7.00 15.57 -3.50
C SER A 100 -7.09 16.44 -4.76
N GLU A 101 -7.53 15.88 -5.90
CA GLU A 101 -7.72 16.65 -7.14
C GLU A 101 -9.00 17.51 -7.16
N ASN A 102 -9.97 17.22 -6.29
CA ASN A 102 -11.24 17.95 -6.20
C ASN A 102 -11.26 19.01 -5.07
N GLY A 103 -10.12 19.25 -4.41
CA GLY A 103 -9.95 20.17 -3.29
C GLY A 103 -9.40 21.53 -3.66
#